data_AF-A0A8H6Z8G8-F1
#
_entry.id   AF-A0A8H6Z8G8-F1
#
_cell.length_a   1.000
_cell.length_b   1.000
_cell.length_c   1.000
_cell.angle_alpha   90.00
_cell.angle_beta   90.00
_cell.angle_gamma   90.00
#
_symmetry.space_group_name_H-M   'P 1'
#
loop_
_entity.id
_entity.type
_entity.pdbx_description
1 polymer ?
#
loop_
_entity_poly.entity_id
_entity_poly.type
_entity_poly.pdbx_seq_one_letter_code
_entity_poly.pdbx_strand_id
1 'polypeptide(L)'
;MSFVGHRRSVSSDADMAGPPGSDSSAIGGIQSDVDDGDERAYTVEVAENATFAKAKVTSIAGIVDTNVPGVVGPSARLQNSCGKIKKADIKLSDIPDAIRPQFKTHFTPSLLEFVGRLGGWDDPTTDDVIAIWNDTFTDYAVSTSDPRDNQLVLVIQKLAQDKVDSWRNKLGTAGIAYWKQKFNEKSKDEIIKDVEHYLAGDDRSRIFYYRDIKVNESGETKYKGIFQSPGFSRVIAVHCLATAMNGQIGPLDFAADDRDSWPAGAITLSCHALKRGLNYFRTGKLVIPAAPTGNFSRSNWADRVDFSEGAPKLIPSTSAIAAVVNKLKAEHWNKIITAARAAAIQRDDAPCGRRY
;
A
#
# COMPACT_ATOMS: atom_id res chain seq x y z
N MET A 1 25.12 -2.23 -11.21
CA MET A 1 25.29 -0.78 -11.40
C MET A 1 24.99 -0.14 -10.05
N SER A 2 25.98 0.48 -9.42
CA SER A 2 25.85 1.05 -8.07
C SER A 2 25.19 2.42 -8.16
N PHE A 3 24.06 2.59 -7.46
CA PHE A 3 23.40 3.90 -7.34
C PHE A 3 24.26 4.84 -6.48
N VAL A 4 24.85 5.85 -7.12
CA VAL A 4 25.55 6.94 -6.45
C VAL A 4 24.51 7.99 -6.04
N GLY A 5 24.09 7.96 -4.78
CA GLY A 5 23.21 8.98 -4.20
C GLY A 5 23.89 10.36 -4.20
N HIS A 6 23.29 11.31 -4.91
CA HIS A 6 23.67 12.72 -4.84
C HIS A 6 23.28 13.30 -3.47
N ARG A 7 24.26 13.44 -2.57
CA ARG A 7 24.14 14.24 -1.35
C ARG A 7 24.26 15.73 -1.68
N ARG A 8 23.22 16.52 -1.38
CA ARG A 8 23.37 17.97 -1.21
C ARG A 8 23.81 18.25 0.23
N SER A 9 25.05 18.70 0.39
CA SER A 9 25.55 19.29 1.63
C SER A 9 25.11 20.75 1.73
N VAL A 10 24.43 21.11 2.81
CA VAL A 10 24.26 22.51 3.22
C VAL A 10 24.79 22.61 4.64
N SER A 11 25.88 23.34 4.84
CA SER A 11 26.37 23.76 6.15
C SER A 11 26.27 25.28 6.24
N SER A 12 25.69 25.79 7.33
CA SER A 12 26.37 26.65 8.30
C SER A 12 25.36 27.33 9.23
N ASP A 13 25.47 26.98 10.50
CA ASP A 13 25.32 27.76 11.73
C ASP A 13 24.70 29.17 11.66
N ALA A 14 23.72 29.41 12.55
CA ALA A 14 23.65 30.60 13.40
C ALA A 14 22.69 30.38 14.58
N ASP A 15 23.25 30.41 15.79
CA ASP A 15 22.55 30.64 17.06
C ASP A 15 21.85 32.01 17.06
N MET A 16 20.62 32.09 17.59
CA MET A 16 20.13 33.23 18.40
C MET A 16 18.84 32.83 19.15
N ALA A 17 18.80 33.16 20.44
CA ALA A 17 17.69 32.87 21.35
C ALA A 17 16.73 34.07 21.55
N GLY A 18 15.42 33.76 21.50
CA GLY A 18 14.32 34.40 22.26
C GLY A 18 13.62 35.64 21.67
N PRO A 19 12.47 36.10 22.22
CA PRO A 19 11.37 35.42 22.91
C PRO A 19 9.97 35.79 22.27
N PRO A 20 8.79 35.48 22.87
CA PRO A 20 7.53 35.27 22.13
C PRO A 20 6.72 36.55 21.86
N GLY A 21 5.96 36.55 20.76
CA GLY A 21 5.06 37.63 20.36
C GLY A 21 3.73 37.12 19.80
N SER A 22 2.66 37.67 20.35
CA SER A 22 1.23 37.40 20.11
C SER A 22 0.69 38.02 18.81
N ASP A 23 -0.47 37.51 18.40
CA ASP A 23 -1.57 38.17 17.67
C ASP A 23 -1.53 38.35 16.15
N SER A 24 -2.34 37.47 15.53
CA SER A 24 -3.56 37.83 14.77
C SER A 24 -3.47 38.15 13.27
N SER A 25 -4.53 37.67 12.60
CA SER A 25 -5.17 38.22 11.40
C SER A 25 -4.81 37.61 10.05
N ALA A 26 -5.78 36.79 9.59
CA ALA A 26 -6.42 36.85 8.27
C ALA A 26 -5.57 36.66 7.00
N ILE A 27 -5.81 35.53 6.33
CA ILE A 27 -5.89 35.27 4.88
C ILE A 27 -6.49 33.86 4.82
N GLY A 28 -7.54 33.49 4.10
CA GLY A 28 -8.10 33.95 2.84
C GLY A 28 -8.60 32.66 2.19
N GLY A 29 -9.87 32.61 1.82
CA GLY A 29 -10.55 31.38 1.43
C GLY A 29 -9.97 30.71 0.18
N ILE A 30 -9.99 29.37 0.18
CA ILE A 30 -9.93 28.56 -1.03
C ILE A 30 -11.08 27.56 -0.93
N GLN A 31 -12.13 27.84 -1.70
CA GLN A 31 -13.05 26.83 -2.21
C GLN A 31 -12.34 26.08 -3.34
N SER A 32 -12.43 24.76 -3.34
CA SER A 32 -12.33 23.97 -4.56
C SER A 32 -13.26 22.77 -4.46
N ASP A 33 -14.18 22.72 -5.41
CA ASP A 33 -15.12 21.65 -5.79
C ASP A 33 -14.53 20.23 -5.58
N VAL A 34 -15.25 19.27 -4.96
CA VAL A 34 -16.38 18.50 -5.53
C VAL A 34 -16.02 17.90 -6.89
N ASP A 35 -15.67 16.61 -6.96
CA ASP A 35 -16.66 15.56 -7.28
C ASP A 35 -16.04 14.26 -7.83
N ASP A 36 -16.69 13.16 -7.46
CA ASP A 36 -16.92 11.91 -8.19
C ASP A 36 -15.78 11.04 -8.73
N GLY A 37 -15.63 9.88 -8.07
CA GLY A 37 -15.04 8.69 -8.66
C GLY A 37 -15.06 7.47 -7.75
N ASP A 38 -16.06 7.34 -6.86
CA ASP A 38 -16.15 6.24 -5.89
C ASP A 38 -17.37 5.36 -6.21
N GLU A 39 -17.29 4.57 -7.28
CA GLU A 39 -18.23 3.47 -7.52
C GLU A 39 -17.54 2.29 -8.19
N ARG A 40 -17.33 1.19 -7.46
CA ARG A 40 -18.19 0.01 -7.67
C ARG A 40 -17.99 -1.08 -6.64
N ALA A 41 -19.15 -1.50 -6.17
CA ALA A 41 -19.42 -2.62 -5.31
C ALA A 41 -18.98 -3.96 -5.90
N TYR A 42 -18.60 -4.85 -4.98
CA TYR A 42 -18.64 -6.28 -5.18
C TYR A 42 -20.10 -6.73 -5.39
N THR A 43 -20.39 -7.29 -6.56
CA THR A 43 -21.56 -8.14 -6.78
C THR A 43 -21.11 -9.46 -7.37
N VAL A 44 -21.25 -10.53 -6.59
CA VAL A 44 -21.16 -11.93 -7.01
C VAL A 44 -22.50 -12.53 -6.61
N GLU A 45 -23.42 -12.69 -7.57
CA GLU A 45 -24.07 -13.97 -7.93
C GLU A 45 -25.30 -13.81 -8.85
N VAL A 46 -25.31 -14.69 -9.87
CA VAL A 46 -26.44 -15.29 -10.63
C VAL A 46 -27.45 -14.37 -11.34
N ALA A 47 -27.39 -14.35 -12.69
CA ALA A 47 -28.51 -14.82 -13.53
C ALA A 47 -28.16 -14.88 -15.03
N GLU A 48 -28.77 -15.88 -15.66
CA GLU A 48 -28.65 -16.41 -17.01
C GLU A 48 -29.13 -15.50 -18.16
N ASN A 49 -28.63 -15.82 -19.36
CA ASN A 49 -29.27 -15.71 -20.68
C ASN A 49 -29.84 -14.36 -21.16
N ALA A 50 -29.08 -13.66 -22.02
CA ALA A 50 -29.62 -12.98 -23.19
C ALA A 50 -28.55 -12.77 -24.28
N THR A 51 -28.63 -13.56 -25.35
CA THR A 51 -27.90 -13.34 -26.61
C THR A 51 -28.56 -12.23 -27.42
N PHE A 52 -27.86 -11.11 -27.63
CA PHE A 52 -28.21 -10.12 -28.66
C PHE A 52 -27.14 -10.06 -29.73
N ALA A 53 -27.48 -10.54 -30.94
CA ALA A 53 -26.67 -10.40 -32.13
C ALA A 53 -26.58 -8.92 -32.54
N LYS A 54 -25.34 -8.40 -32.66
CA LYS A 54 -25.08 -7.08 -33.26
C LYS A 54 -24.55 -7.26 -34.68
N ALA A 55 -25.24 -6.62 -35.62
CA ALA A 55 -24.91 -6.58 -37.03
C ALA A 55 -23.55 -5.92 -37.29
N LYS A 56 -22.77 -6.53 -38.19
CA LYS A 56 -21.46 -6.05 -38.67
C LYS A 56 -21.67 -4.98 -39.74
N VAL A 57 -21.28 -3.74 -39.47
CA VAL A 57 -21.10 -2.71 -40.52
C VAL A 57 -19.70 -2.88 -41.10
N THR A 58 -19.63 -3.20 -42.38
CA THR A 58 -18.38 -3.33 -43.15
C THR A 58 -18.02 -1.96 -43.71
N SER A 59 -16.92 -1.35 -43.23
CA SER A 59 -16.33 -0.16 -43.86
C SER A 59 -15.34 -0.62 -44.93
N ILE A 60 -15.55 -0.15 -46.17
CA ILE A 60 -14.73 -0.42 -47.36
C ILE A 60 -13.86 0.81 -47.63
N ALA A 61 -12.92 1.10 -46.75
CA ALA A 61 -11.85 2.07 -47.01
C ALA A 61 -10.52 1.35 -46.85
N GLY A 62 -9.94 0.94 -47.98
CA GLY A 62 -8.63 0.30 -48.05
C GLY A 62 -7.54 1.32 -47.75
N ILE A 63 -6.91 1.19 -46.59
CA ILE A 63 -5.64 1.84 -46.28
C ILE A 63 -4.56 1.05 -47.02
N VAL A 64 -3.82 1.73 -47.90
CA VAL A 64 -2.66 1.17 -48.60
C VAL A 64 -1.47 1.26 -47.66
N ASP A 65 -1.04 0.12 -47.12
CA ASP A 65 0.21 0.03 -46.36
C ASP A 65 1.40 0.26 -47.31
N THR A 66 2.08 1.40 -47.15
CA THR A 66 3.36 1.64 -47.81
C THR A 66 4.45 0.97 -46.97
N ASN A 67 4.90 -0.21 -47.44
CA ASN A 67 6.07 -0.89 -46.91
C ASN A 67 7.33 -0.09 -47.22
N VAL A 68 7.74 0.79 -46.30
CA VAL A 68 9.12 1.26 -46.20
C VAL A 68 9.77 0.46 -45.06
N PRO A 69 10.77 -0.39 -45.31
CA PRO A 69 11.49 -1.11 -44.26
C PRO A 69 12.45 -0.15 -43.55
N GLY A 70 11.88 0.77 -42.77
CA GLY A 70 12.58 1.52 -41.73
C GLY A 70 12.17 0.94 -40.39
N VAL A 71 13.15 0.65 -39.54
CA VAL A 71 12.96 0.14 -38.17
C VAL A 71 11.98 1.05 -37.43
N VAL A 72 10.72 0.63 -37.35
CA VAL A 72 9.70 1.30 -36.55
C VAL A 72 10.00 0.96 -35.10
N GLY A 73 10.64 1.89 -34.39
CA GLY A 73 10.91 1.74 -32.97
C GLY A 73 9.63 1.43 -32.19
N PRO A 74 9.69 0.67 -31.09
CA PRO A 74 8.53 0.26 -30.30
C PRO A 74 7.55 1.41 -29.95
N SER A 75 8.05 2.64 -29.81
CA SER A 75 7.25 3.83 -29.51
C SER A 75 6.20 4.20 -30.57
N ALA A 76 6.41 3.89 -31.85
CA ALA A 76 5.47 4.26 -32.91
C ALA A 76 4.20 3.38 -32.94
N ARG A 77 4.20 2.20 -32.27
CA ARG A 77 3.01 1.33 -32.20
C ARG A 77 1.93 1.83 -31.24
N LEU A 78 2.27 2.62 -30.23
CA LEU A 78 1.30 3.15 -29.27
C LEU A 78 0.59 4.43 -29.77
N GLN A 79 1.13 5.09 -30.81
CA GLN A 79 0.61 6.38 -31.29
C GLN A 79 -0.64 6.27 -32.19
N ASN A 80 -0.92 5.09 -32.75
CA ASN A 80 -1.96 4.95 -33.78
C ASN A 80 -3.38 4.69 -33.25
N SER A 81 -3.60 4.70 -31.93
CA SER A 81 -4.93 4.59 -31.31
C SER A 81 -5.28 5.85 -30.52
N CYS A 82 -5.30 7.00 -31.20
CA CYS A 82 -5.48 8.33 -30.62
C CYS A 82 -6.95 8.66 -30.27
N GLY A 83 -7.60 7.77 -29.52
CA GLY A 83 -8.71 8.15 -28.65
C GLY A 83 -8.17 8.45 -27.26
N LYS A 84 -8.62 9.53 -26.60
CA LYS A 84 -8.29 9.77 -25.18
C LYS A 84 -8.80 8.59 -24.35
N ILE A 85 -7.92 7.66 -23.97
CA ILE A 85 -8.26 6.55 -23.07
C ILE A 85 -8.63 7.17 -21.73
N LYS A 86 -9.82 6.87 -21.22
CA LYS A 86 -10.22 7.31 -19.88
C LYS A 86 -9.43 6.54 -18.85
N LYS A 87 -9.02 7.20 -17.76
CA LYS A 87 -8.27 6.56 -16.66
C LYS A 87 -8.95 5.29 -16.12
N ALA A 88 -10.28 5.28 -16.07
CA ALA A 88 -11.06 4.12 -15.60
C ALA A 88 -11.01 2.90 -16.53
N ASP A 89 -10.76 3.10 -17.82
CA ASP A 89 -10.74 2.05 -18.84
C ASP A 89 -9.36 1.41 -19.01
N ILE A 90 -8.33 1.97 -18.37
CA ILE A 90 -6.94 1.51 -18.47
C ILE A 90 -6.80 0.10 -17.87
N LYS A 91 -6.19 -0.79 -18.63
CA LYS A 91 -5.96 -2.20 -18.30
C LYS A 91 -4.52 -2.59 -18.60
N LEU A 92 -4.11 -3.74 -18.07
CA LEU A 92 -2.80 -4.32 -18.39
C LEU A 92 -2.66 -4.62 -19.90
N SER A 93 -3.76 -4.71 -20.64
CA SER A 93 -3.73 -4.85 -22.10
C SER A 93 -3.17 -3.62 -22.82
N ASP A 94 -3.10 -2.48 -22.15
CA ASP A 94 -2.72 -1.22 -22.77
C ASP A 94 -1.20 -1.01 -22.76
N ILE A 95 -0.44 -1.92 -22.13
CA ILE A 95 1.01 -2.02 -22.29
C ILE A 95 1.35 -3.15 -23.30
N PRO A 96 2.51 -3.06 -24.00
CA PRO A 96 2.94 -4.07 -24.96
C PRO A 96 2.97 -5.49 -24.37
N ASP A 97 2.51 -6.48 -25.14
CA ASP A 97 2.43 -7.88 -24.70
C ASP A 97 3.77 -8.41 -24.17
N ALA A 98 4.88 -8.00 -24.81
CA ALA A 98 6.23 -8.42 -24.47
C ALA A 98 6.61 -8.13 -23.01
N ILE A 99 6.12 -7.02 -22.44
CA ILE A 99 6.49 -6.60 -21.08
C ILE A 99 5.44 -6.93 -20.02
N ARG A 100 4.26 -7.44 -20.40
CA ARG A 100 3.20 -7.79 -19.42
C ARG A 100 3.62 -8.84 -18.39
N PRO A 101 4.38 -9.90 -18.73
CA PRO A 101 4.87 -10.84 -17.72
C PRO A 101 5.80 -10.15 -16.71
N GLN A 102 6.76 -9.38 -17.23
CA GLN A 102 7.76 -8.66 -16.45
C GLN A 102 7.14 -7.54 -15.61
N PHE A 103 6.03 -6.95 -16.04
CA PHE A 103 5.25 -6.01 -15.24
C PHE A 103 4.83 -6.63 -13.91
N LYS A 104 4.42 -7.90 -13.94
CA LYS A 104 4.01 -8.63 -12.74
C LYS A 104 5.19 -9.18 -11.95
N THR A 105 6.23 -9.66 -12.62
CA THR A 105 7.34 -10.38 -11.96
C THR A 105 8.48 -9.48 -11.51
N HIS A 106 8.65 -8.28 -12.08
CA HIS A 106 9.73 -7.35 -11.75
C HIS A 106 9.18 -5.98 -11.31
N PHE A 107 8.46 -5.28 -12.18
CA PHE A 107 8.01 -3.91 -11.90
C PHE A 107 7.10 -3.84 -10.67
N THR A 108 6.10 -4.73 -10.57
CA THR A 108 5.16 -4.73 -9.43
C THR A 108 5.88 -4.99 -8.10
N PRO A 109 6.72 -6.03 -7.94
CA PRO A 109 7.52 -6.21 -6.72
C PRO A 109 8.38 -5.00 -6.38
N SER A 110 9.13 -4.43 -7.34
CA SER A 110 9.98 -3.27 -7.11
C SER A 110 9.18 -2.04 -6.68
N LEU A 111 8.04 -1.78 -7.33
CA LEU A 111 7.12 -0.71 -6.96
C LEU A 111 6.61 -0.90 -5.52
N LEU A 112 6.15 -2.10 -5.17
CA LEU A 112 5.60 -2.36 -3.84
C LEU A 112 6.68 -2.36 -2.75
N GLU A 113 7.92 -2.70 -3.10
CA GLU A 113 9.07 -2.56 -2.21
C GLU A 113 9.36 -1.10 -1.93
N PHE A 114 9.43 -0.25 -2.97
CA PHE A 114 9.58 1.20 -2.83
C PHE A 114 8.45 1.80 -1.98
N VAL A 115 7.19 1.51 -2.31
CA VAL A 115 6.03 2.01 -1.56
C VAL A 115 6.03 1.50 -0.11
N GLY A 116 6.55 0.29 0.13
CA GLY A 116 6.74 -0.25 1.47
C GLY A 116 7.67 0.59 2.34
N ARG A 117 8.65 1.29 1.74
CA ARG A 117 9.64 2.16 2.41
C ARG A 117 9.09 3.57 2.72
N LEU A 118 8.09 4.04 1.95
CA LEU A 118 7.43 5.33 2.18
C LEU A 118 6.67 5.36 3.52
N GLY A 119 6.03 6.50 3.85
CA GLY A 119 5.05 6.53 4.94
C GLY A 119 3.85 5.64 4.63
N GLY A 120 3.17 5.13 5.67
CA GLY A 120 2.14 4.09 5.51
C GLY A 120 1.03 4.41 4.51
N TRP A 121 0.63 5.68 4.37
CA TRP A 121 -0.41 6.12 3.43
C TRP A 121 0.12 7.06 2.35
N ASP A 122 1.43 7.17 2.21
CA ASP A 122 2.04 7.97 1.17
C ASP A 122 2.00 7.20 -0.15
N ASP A 123 1.73 7.92 -1.23
CA ASP A 123 1.71 7.39 -2.58
C ASP A 123 3.03 7.76 -3.28
N PRO A 124 3.55 6.87 -4.16
CA PRO A 124 4.72 7.20 -4.95
C PRO A 124 4.40 8.36 -5.89
N THR A 125 5.35 9.26 -6.10
CA THR A 125 5.18 10.33 -7.09
C THR A 125 5.23 9.76 -8.51
N THR A 126 4.81 10.55 -9.49
CA THR A 126 4.94 10.19 -10.91
C THR A 126 6.39 9.85 -11.25
N ASP A 127 7.32 10.68 -10.82
CA ASP A 127 8.74 10.52 -11.15
C ASP A 127 9.31 9.25 -10.51
N ASP A 128 8.88 8.89 -9.29
CA ASP A 128 9.25 7.62 -8.66
C ASP A 128 8.76 6.42 -9.48
N VAL A 129 7.49 6.44 -9.89
CA VAL A 129 6.89 5.36 -10.68
C VAL A 129 7.61 5.22 -12.03
N ILE A 130 7.91 6.33 -12.69
CA ILE A 130 8.63 6.33 -13.98
C ILE A 130 10.09 5.92 -13.82
N ALA A 131 10.76 6.31 -12.72
CA ALA A 131 12.11 5.85 -12.44
C ALA A 131 12.17 4.32 -12.27
N ILE A 132 11.25 3.73 -11.50
CA ILE A 132 11.15 2.28 -11.31
C ILE A 132 10.79 1.58 -12.63
N TRP A 133 9.91 2.19 -13.43
CA TRP A 133 9.56 1.68 -14.76
C TRP A 133 10.78 1.63 -15.68
N ASN A 134 11.52 2.74 -15.79
CA ASN A 134 12.67 2.87 -16.67
C ASN A 134 13.83 1.96 -16.24
N ASP A 135 13.99 1.72 -14.93
CA ASP A 135 14.95 0.75 -14.39
C ASP A 135 14.55 -0.69 -14.76
N THR A 136 13.26 -1.00 -14.72
CA THR A 136 12.75 -2.35 -15.07
C THR A 136 12.72 -2.60 -16.58
N PHE A 137 12.41 -1.58 -17.37
CA PHE A 137 12.12 -1.68 -18.81
C PHE A 137 12.95 -0.69 -19.62
N THR A 138 14.26 -0.90 -19.68
CA THR A 138 15.20 -0.01 -20.40
C THR A 138 14.81 0.22 -21.86
N ASP A 139 14.29 -0.80 -22.53
CA ASP A 139 13.87 -0.74 -23.94
C ASP A 139 12.53 -0.02 -24.16
N TYR A 140 11.79 0.24 -23.08
CA TYR A 140 10.49 0.93 -23.06
C TYR A 140 10.52 2.14 -22.12
N ALA A 141 11.71 2.74 -21.94
CA ALA A 141 11.88 3.90 -21.09
C ALA A 141 11.01 5.06 -21.61
N VAL A 142 10.40 5.79 -20.68
CA VAL A 142 9.55 6.95 -20.95
C VAL A 142 10.03 8.18 -20.19
N SER A 143 9.67 9.36 -20.68
CA SER A 143 9.92 10.63 -20.01
C SER A 143 8.62 11.37 -19.69
N THR A 144 8.51 11.92 -18.48
CA THR A 144 7.41 12.82 -18.09
C THR A 144 7.45 14.16 -18.81
N SER A 145 8.60 14.50 -19.41
CA SER A 145 8.81 15.75 -20.15
C SER A 145 8.56 15.61 -21.66
N ASP A 146 8.47 14.39 -22.17
CA ASP A 146 8.23 14.14 -23.59
C ASP A 146 6.72 13.98 -23.87
N PRO A 147 6.09 14.90 -24.61
CA PRO A 147 4.66 14.82 -24.89
C PRO A 147 4.23 13.54 -25.62
N ARG A 148 5.17 12.87 -26.31
CA ARG A 148 4.93 11.60 -27.02
C ARG A 148 4.66 10.45 -26.06
N ASP A 149 5.14 10.54 -24.83
CA ASP A 149 5.03 9.50 -23.81
C ASP A 149 3.82 9.71 -22.88
N ASN A 150 3.16 10.87 -22.93
CA ASN A 150 2.07 11.24 -22.02
C ASN A 150 1.00 10.15 -21.84
N GLN A 151 0.60 9.49 -22.92
CA GLN A 151 -0.40 8.43 -22.85
C GLN A 151 0.13 7.18 -22.14
N LEU A 152 1.37 6.77 -22.43
CA LEU A 152 1.97 5.61 -21.78
C LEU A 152 2.29 5.90 -20.31
N VAL A 153 2.76 7.10 -19.98
CA VAL A 153 2.94 7.56 -18.59
C VAL A 153 1.62 7.47 -17.80
N LEU A 154 0.50 7.93 -18.38
CA LEU A 154 -0.82 7.81 -17.76
C LEU A 154 -1.21 6.34 -17.51
N VAL A 155 -0.95 5.46 -18.48
CA VAL A 155 -1.19 4.01 -18.34
C VAL A 155 -0.36 3.43 -17.21
N ILE A 156 0.95 3.72 -17.18
CA ILE A 156 1.87 3.24 -16.16
C ILE A 156 1.43 3.70 -14.76
N GLN A 157 1.14 5.00 -14.59
CA GLN A 157 0.68 5.56 -13.32
C GLN A 157 -0.59 4.88 -12.82
N LYS A 158 -1.59 4.69 -13.70
CA LYS A 158 -2.85 4.04 -13.31
C LYS A 158 -2.63 2.59 -12.91
N LEU A 159 -1.86 1.83 -13.68
CA LEU A 159 -1.56 0.44 -13.36
C LEU A 159 -0.76 0.33 -12.06
N ALA A 160 0.19 1.23 -11.82
CA ALA A 160 0.94 1.31 -10.56
C ALA A 160 0.00 1.57 -9.37
N GLN A 161 -0.88 2.56 -9.47
CA GLN A 161 -1.87 2.88 -8.46
C GLN A 161 -2.75 1.65 -8.14
N ASP A 162 -3.25 0.95 -9.16
CA ASP A 162 -4.07 -0.25 -8.98
C ASP A 162 -3.32 -1.36 -8.21
N LYS A 163 -2.01 -1.49 -8.44
CA LYS A 163 -1.18 -2.45 -7.69
C LYS A 163 -1.00 -2.03 -6.24
N VAL A 164 -0.75 -0.74 -5.98
CA VAL A 164 -0.63 -0.20 -4.63
C VAL A 164 -1.93 -0.39 -3.84
N ASP A 165 -3.07 -0.04 -4.43
CA ASP A 165 -4.38 -0.18 -3.79
C ASP A 165 -4.74 -1.66 -3.55
N SER A 166 -4.47 -2.52 -4.53
CA SER A 166 -4.64 -3.97 -4.36
C SER A 166 -3.77 -4.51 -3.22
N TRP A 167 -2.52 -4.07 -3.12
CA TRP A 167 -1.60 -4.47 -2.06
C TRP A 167 -2.07 -4.00 -0.68
N ARG A 168 -2.44 -2.72 -0.53
CA ARG A 168 -3.01 -2.18 0.71
C ARG A 168 -4.24 -2.96 1.14
N ASN A 169 -5.17 -3.23 0.21
CA ASN A 169 -6.37 -4.02 0.50
C ASN A 169 -6.04 -5.45 0.93
N LYS A 170 -5.02 -6.10 0.35
CA LYS A 170 -4.56 -7.42 0.81
C LYS A 170 -4.02 -7.39 2.23
N LEU A 171 -3.28 -6.35 2.63
CA LEU A 171 -2.85 -6.16 4.02
C LEU A 171 -4.06 -6.02 4.95
N GLY A 172 -5.00 -5.13 4.61
CA GLY A 172 -6.22 -4.93 5.37
C GLY A 172 -7.04 -6.21 5.56
N THR A 173 -7.19 -7.01 4.49
CA THR A 173 -7.90 -8.31 4.52
C THR A 173 -7.15 -9.34 5.35
N ALA A 174 -5.82 -9.38 5.29
CA ALA A 174 -5.02 -10.29 6.11
C ALA A 174 -5.17 -10.01 7.61
N GLY A 175 -5.28 -8.73 8.00
CA GLY A 175 -5.57 -8.35 9.38
C GLY A 175 -6.91 -8.91 9.88
N ILE A 176 -7.98 -8.76 9.08
CA ILE A 176 -9.30 -9.32 9.41
C ILE A 176 -9.25 -10.85 9.48
N ALA A 177 -8.62 -11.50 8.49
CA ALA A 177 -8.51 -12.95 8.43
C ALA A 177 -7.81 -13.53 9.66
N TYR A 178 -6.75 -12.88 10.14
CA TYR A 178 -6.05 -13.29 11.37
C TYR A 178 -6.97 -13.30 12.58
N TRP A 179 -7.72 -12.22 12.82
CA TRP A 179 -8.61 -12.14 13.97
C TRP A 179 -9.81 -13.07 13.84
N LYS A 180 -10.36 -13.23 12.62
CA LYS A 180 -11.42 -14.21 12.34
C LYS A 180 -10.97 -15.62 12.72
N GLN A 181 -9.75 -16.02 12.34
CA GLN A 181 -9.20 -17.32 12.74
C GLN A 181 -9.02 -17.41 14.26
N LYS A 182 -8.47 -16.37 14.89
CA LYS A 182 -8.18 -16.35 16.33
C LYS A 182 -9.44 -16.39 17.21
N PHE A 183 -10.57 -15.91 16.68
CA PHE A 183 -11.86 -15.83 17.38
C PHE A 183 -12.87 -16.89 16.94
N ASN A 184 -12.53 -17.79 16.02
CA ASN A 184 -13.47 -18.74 15.40
C ASN A 184 -14.23 -19.64 16.40
N GLU A 185 -13.64 -19.89 17.57
CA GLU A 185 -14.18 -20.81 18.59
C GLU A 185 -14.52 -20.10 19.91
N LYS A 186 -14.47 -18.77 19.93
CA LYS A 186 -14.72 -17.97 21.14
C LYS A 186 -16.17 -17.53 21.22
N SER A 187 -16.68 -17.46 22.44
CA SER A 187 -17.97 -16.83 22.71
C SER A 187 -17.90 -15.31 22.46
N LYS A 188 -19.07 -14.69 22.29
CA LYS A 188 -19.19 -13.25 22.08
C LYS A 188 -18.49 -12.45 23.19
N ASP A 189 -18.68 -12.83 24.45
CA ASP A 189 -18.16 -12.11 25.62
C ASP A 189 -16.64 -12.27 25.75
N GLU A 190 -16.10 -13.44 25.42
CA GLU A 190 -14.66 -13.66 25.33
C GLU A 190 -14.03 -12.82 24.23
N ILE A 191 -14.68 -12.69 23.07
CA ILE A 191 -14.20 -11.85 21.97
C ILE A 191 -14.17 -10.38 22.41
N ILE A 192 -15.22 -9.88 23.07
CA ILE A 192 -15.26 -8.49 23.56
C ILE A 192 -14.11 -8.25 24.53
N LYS A 193 -13.93 -9.12 25.52
CA LYS A 193 -12.85 -9.02 26.51
C LYS A 193 -11.46 -9.05 25.86
N ASP A 194 -11.25 -9.94 24.89
CA ASP A 194 -10.00 -10.02 24.14
C ASP A 194 -9.76 -8.75 23.31
N VAL A 195 -10.77 -8.25 22.61
CA VAL A 195 -10.66 -7.04 21.79
C VAL A 195 -10.30 -5.84 22.66
N GLU A 196 -10.95 -5.67 23.81
CA GLU A 196 -10.60 -4.66 24.80
C GLU A 196 -9.15 -4.81 25.27
N HIS A 197 -8.74 -6.04 25.60
CA HIS A 197 -7.36 -6.34 26.01
C HIS A 197 -6.34 -5.97 24.92
N TYR A 198 -6.58 -6.34 23.65
CA TYR A 198 -5.66 -6.02 22.54
C TYR A 198 -5.64 -4.54 22.17
N LEU A 199 -6.75 -3.82 22.37
CA LEU A 199 -6.86 -2.39 22.10
C LEU A 199 -6.49 -1.52 23.30
N ALA A 200 -6.21 -2.10 24.47
CA ALA A 200 -5.82 -1.37 25.67
C ALA A 200 -4.46 -0.66 25.51
N GLY A 201 -4.32 0.45 26.22
CA GLY A 201 -3.13 1.31 26.19
C GLY A 201 -3.11 2.29 25.02
N ASP A 202 -1.97 2.94 24.84
CA ASP A 202 -1.76 3.87 23.74
C ASP A 202 -1.33 3.12 22.46
N ASP A 203 -1.25 3.84 21.32
CA ASP A 203 -0.81 3.28 20.04
C ASP A 203 0.67 2.83 20.05
N ARG A 204 1.40 2.98 21.15
CA ARG A 204 2.81 2.54 21.31
C ARG A 204 2.92 1.27 22.15
N SER A 205 1.96 1.01 23.04
CA SER A 205 1.99 -0.09 24.00
C SER A 205 1.02 -1.23 23.66
N ARG A 206 0.36 -1.20 22.50
CA ARG A 206 -0.65 -2.20 22.15
C ARG A 206 -0.06 -3.61 22.14
N ILE A 207 -0.74 -4.52 22.82
CA ILE A 207 -0.28 -5.88 23.10
C ILE A 207 -0.01 -6.68 21.83
N PHE A 208 -0.84 -6.52 20.79
CA PHE A 208 -0.68 -7.27 19.54
C PHE A 208 0.54 -6.85 18.70
N TYR A 209 1.33 -5.86 19.10
CA TYR A 209 2.64 -5.61 18.49
C TYR A 209 3.70 -6.59 18.98
N TYR A 210 3.61 -7.04 20.23
CA TYR A 210 4.71 -7.74 20.88
C TYR A 210 4.55 -9.26 20.77
N ARG A 211 5.68 -9.96 20.64
CA ARG A 211 5.69 -11.43 20.63
C ARG A 211 5.41 -11.99 22.02
N ASP A 212 6.09 -11.46 23.03
CA ASP A 212 5.96 -11.90 24.41
C ASP A 212 5.71 -10.69 25.33
N ILE A 213 4.81 -10.86 26.29
CA ILE A 213 4.52 -9.88 27.31
C ILE A 213 4.54 -10.59 28.65
N LYS A 214 5.35 -10.09 29.59
CA LYS A 214 5.45 -10.65 30.94
C LYS A 214 5.23 -9.55 31.95
N VAL A 215 4.28 -9.75 32.85
CA VAL A 215 4.10 -8.88 34.02
C VAL A 215 4.93 -9.47 35.15
N ASN A 216 5.83 -8.69 35.74
CA ASN A 216 6.60 -9.14 36.89
C ASN A 216 5.80 -9.01 38.19
N GLU A 217 6.34 -9.52 39.31
CA GLU A 217 5.69 -9.47 40.62
C GLU A 217 5.39 -8.03 41.10
N SER A 218 6.17 -7.05 40.66
CA SER A 218 5.93 -5.62 40.92
C SER A 218 4.84 -4.98 40.05
N GLY A 219 4.21 -5.72 39.13
CA GLY A 219 3.20 -5.20 38.21
C GLY A 219 3.74 -4.46 36.98
N GLU A 220 5.06 -4.40 36.81
CA GLU A 220 5.71 -3.81 35.63
C GLU A 220 5.62 -4.78 34.44
N THR A 221 5.21 -4.26 33.29
CA THR A 221 5.06 -5.05 32.06
C THR A 221 6.34 -4.99 31.23
N LYS A 222 6.98 -6.14 31.04
CA LYS A 222 8.13 -6.33 30.15
C LYS A 222 7.67 -6.83 28.79
N TYR A 223 7.86 -5.99 27.78
CA TYR A 223 7.56 -6.29 26.39
C TYR A 223 8.78 -6.86 25.67
N LYS A 224 8.60 -7.92 24.88
CA LYS A 224 9.66 -8.49 24.02
C LYS A 224 9.17 -8.70 22.60
N GLY A 225 10.08 -8.45 21.65
CA GLY A 225 9.82 -8.68 20.23
C GLY A 225 8.77 -7.75 19.66
N ILE A 226 9.04 -6.44 19.64
CA ILE A 226 8.16 -5.46 18.98
C ILE A 226 7.97 -5.83 17.51
N PHE A 227 6.72 -5.73 17.05
CA PHE A 227 6.24 -6.12 15.72
C PHE A 227 6.59 -7.57 15.32
N GLN A 228 6.66 -8.48 16.28
CA GLN A 228 6.93 -9.91 16.05
C GLN A 228 5.81 -10.83 16.57
N SER A 229 4.66 -10.27 16.93
CA SER A 229 3.50 -11.10 17.29
C SER A 229 3.06 -11.98 16.10
N PRO A 230 2.45 -13.16 16.33
CA PRO A 230 2.01 -14.02 15.23
C PRO A 230 1.07 -13.34 14.24
N GLY A 231 0.17 -12.48 14.73
CA GLY A 231 -0.72 -11.69 13.88
C GLY A 231 0.02 -10.67 13.05
N PHE A 232 0.99 -9.98 13.67
CA PHE A 232 1.81 -9.01 12.99
C PHE A 232 2.62 -9.65 11.86
N SER A 233 3.41 -10.67 12.18
CA SER A 233 4.25 -11.40 11.23
C SER A 233 3.46 -11.93 10.03
N ARG A 234 2.23 -12.41 10.24
CA ARG A 234 1.34 -12.88 9.16
C ARG A 234 0.83 -11.78 8.25
N VAL A 235 0.58 -10.58 8.78
CA VAL A 235 0.14 -9.45 7.94
C VAL A 235 1.32 -8.93 7.13
N ILE A 236 2.49 -8.72 7.74
CA ILE A 236 3.68 -8.26 7.00
C ILE A 236 4.21 -9.31 6.02
N ALA A 237 3.95 -10.60 6.25
CA ALA A 237 4.21 -11.67 5.27
C ALA A 237 3.52 -11.41 3.92
N VAL A 238 2.36 -10.74 3.89
CA VAL A 238 1.70 -10.34 2.65
C VAL A 238 2.56 -9.37 1.84
N HIS A 239 3.26 -8.44 2.51
CA HIS A 239 4.20 -7.55 1.84
C HIS A 239 5.44 -8.31 1.36
N CYS A 240 5.97 -9.25 2.15
CA CYS A 240 7.11 -10.09 1.76
C CYS A 240 6.80 -10.93 0.50
N LEU A 241 5.59 -11.49 0.42
CA LEU A 241 5.11 -12.22 -0.77
C LEU A 241 4.86 -11.29 -1.97
N ALA A 242 4.35 -10.08 -1.72
CA ALA A 242 4.08 -9.11 -2.78
C ALA A 242 5.35 -8.50 -3.40
N THR A 243 6.46 -8.53 -2.66
CA THR A 243 7.80 -8.08 -3.07
C THR A 243 8.72 -9.24 -3.44
N ALA A 244 8.19 -10.47 -3.51
CA ALA A 244 8.95 -11.62 -3.95
C ALA A 244 9.28 -11.53 -5.44
N MET A 245 10.52 -11.86 -5.80
CA MET A 245 11.01 -11.84 -7.18
C MET A 245 12.03 -12.97 -7.36
N ASN A 246 12.01 -13.61 -8.53
CA ASN A 246 12.93 -14.70 -8.89
C ASN A 246 12.98 -15.87 -7.87
N GLY A 247 11.84 -16.19 -7.26
CA GLY A 247 11.73 -17.26 -6.25
C GLY A 247 12.27 -16.91 -4.86
N GLN A 248 12.73 -15.66 -4.65
CA GLN A 248 13.16 -15.17 -3.35
C GLN A 248 12.04 -14.36 -2.69
N ILE A 249 11.87 -14.53 -1.37
CA ILE A 249 10.89 -13.79 -0.59
C ILE A 249 11.43 -12.41 -0.25
N GLY A 250 10.68 -11.37 -0.62
CA GLY A 250 11.06 -9.98 -0.39
C GLY A 250 10.89 -9.51 1.07
N PRO A 251 11.07 -8.20 1.34
CA PRO A 251 11.72 -7.21 0.45
C PRO A 251 13.16 -7.64 0.13
N LEU A 252 13.61 -7.49 -1.11
CA LEU A 252 14.90 -8.04 -1.56
C LEU A 252 16.09 -7.14 -1.23
N ASP A 253 15.94 -5.83 -1.32
CA ASP A 253 17.03 -4.90 -1.01
C ASP A 253 17.08 -4.54 0.49
N PHE A 254 16.32 -5.24 1.33
CA PHE A 254 16.33 -4.98 2.76
C PHE A 254 17.70 -5.26 3.37
N ALA A 255 18.29 -4.23 3.95
CA ALA A 255 19.50 -4.28 4.75
C ALA A 255 19.21 -3.64 6.11
N ALA A 256 19.47 -4.40 7.19
CA ALA A 256 19.10 -3.96 8.54
C ALA A 256 19.85 -2.69 8.98
N ASP A 257 21.04 -2.47 8.45
CA ASP A 257 21.91 -1.31 8.66
C ASP A 257 21.62 -0.13 7.70
N ASP A 258 20.83 -0.34 6.65
CA ASP A 258 20.39 0.71 5.73
C ASP A 258 18.95 1.13 6.04
N ARG A 259 18.81 2.30 6.66
CA ARG A 259 17.50 2.86 7.04
C ARG A 259 16.59 3.13 5.86
N ASP A 260 17.14 3.44 4.68
CA ASP A 260 16.36 3.76 3.49
C ASP A 260 15.74 2.50 2.88
N SER A 261 16.28 1.32 3.19
CA SER A 261 15.73 0.02 2.79
C SER A 261 14.59 -0.48 3.68
N TRP A 262 14.33 0.18 4.83
CA TRP A 262 13.37 -0.31 5.81
C TRP A 262 11.92 -0.14 5.34
N PRO A 263 11.09 -1.19 5.35
CA PRO A 263 9.69 -1.10 4.91
C PRO A 263 8.77 -0.49 5.99
N ALA A 264 9.06 0.76 6.39
CA ALA A 264 8.35 1.49 7.44
C ALA A 264 6.87 1.70 7.15
N GLY A 265 6.52 1.97 5.89
CA GLY A 265 5.14 2.09 5.44
C GLY A 265 4.39 0.78 5.56
N ALA A 266 5.00 -0.33 5.15
CA ALA A 266 4.37 -1.65 5.25
C ALA A 266 4.11 -2.08 6.70
N ILE A 267 5.03 -1.80 7.64
CA ILE A 267 4.82 -2.03 9.07
C ILE A 267 3.69 -1.16 9.61
N THR A 268 3.67 0.13 9.24
CA THR A 268 2.63 1.06 9.67
C THR A 268 1.24 0.62 9.19
N LEU A 269 1.12 0.22 7.93
CA LEU A 269 -0.11 -0.34 7.39
C LEU A 269 -0.49 -1.66 8.05
N SER A 270 0.47 -2.52 8.39
CA SER A 270 0.19 -3.77 9.10
C SER A 270 -0.39 -3.53 10.49
N CYS A 271 0.07 -2.48 11.19
CA CYS A 271 -0.53 -2.04 12.45
C CYS A 271 -1.99 -1.63 12.26
N HIS A 272 -2.28 -0.81 11.24
CA HIS A 272 -3.64 -0.39 10.91
C HIS A 272 -4.53 -1.56 10.51
N ALA A 273 -4.03 -2.52 9.74
CA ALA A 273 -4.78 -3.69 9.32
C ALA A 273 -5.23 -4.56 10.51
N LEU A 274 -4.35 -4.75 11.51
CA LEU A 274 -4.70 -5.48 12.72
C LEU A 274 -5.67 -4.69 13.61
N LYS A 275 -5.44 -3.38 13.78
CA LYS A 275 -6.34 -2.47 14.50
C LYS A 275 -7.74 -2.46 13.87
N ARG A 276 -7.80 -2.48 12.54
CA ARG A 276 -9.05 -2.60 11.76
C ARG A 276 -9.79 -3.88 12.07
N GLY A 277 -9.12 -5.02 11.97
CA GLY A 277 -9.74 -6.30 12.28
C GLY A 277 -10.30 -6.33 13.71
N LEU A 278 -9.54 -5.87 14.71
CA LEU A 278 -10.04 -5.76 16.09
C LEU A 278 -11.26 -4.86 16.22
N ASN A 279 -11.24 -3.68 15.59
CA ASN A 279 -12.38 -2.76 15.61
C ASN A 279 -13.66 -3.40 15.04
N TYR A 280 -13.54 -4.25 14.02
CA TYR A 280 -14.69 -4.97 13.45
C TYR A 280 -15.22 -6.08 14.35
N PHE A 281 -14.47 -6.54 15.35
CA PHE A 281 -14.91 -7.51 16.36
C PHE A 281 -15.36 -6.87 17.67
N ARG A 282 -15.44 -5.53 17.77
CA ARG A 282 -15.80 -4.82 19.02
C ARG A 282 -17.14 -5.23 19.64
N THR A 283 -18.10 -5.68 18.82
CA THR A 283 -19.41 -6.13 19.31
C THR A 283 -19.45 -7.61 19.68
N GLY A 284 -18.29 -8.30 19.65
CA GLY A 284 -18.16 -9.74 19.82
C GLY A 284 -18.54 -10.56 18.58
N LYS A 285 -18.84 -9.90 17.46
CA LYS A 285 -19.09 -10.50 16.14
C LYS A 285 -18.39 -9.66 15.07
N LEU A 286 -18.06 -10.28 13.94
CA LEU A 286 -17.48 -9.55 12.81
C LEU A 286 -18.54 -8.63 12.18
N VAL A 287 -18.36 -7.32 12.32
CA VAL A 287 -19.18 -6.29 11.70
C VAL A 287 -18.28 -5.40 10.85
N ILE A 288 -18.36 -5.57 9.53
CA ILE A 288 -17.65 -4.74 8.56
C ILE A 288 -18.60 -3.59 8.14
N PRO A 289 -18.25 -2.32 8.38
CA PRO A 289 -19.04 -1.19 7.91
C PRO A 289 -19.20 -1.22 6.38
N ALA A 290 -20.30 -0.68 5.87
CA ALA A 290 -20.49 -0.52 4.44
C ALA A 290 -19.45 0.44 3.84
N ALA A 291 -19.15 0.30 2.55
CA ALA A 291 -18.32 1.26 1.83
C ALA A 291 -18.97 2.68 1.89
N PRO A 292 -18.18 3.75 1.96
CA PRO A 292 -16.71 3.78 1.93
C PRO A 292 -16.06 3.52 3.30
N THR A 293 -16.80 3.62 4.41
CA THR A 293 -16.25 3.53 5.78
C THR A 293 -15.59 2.18 6.11
N GLY A 294 -16.04 1.11 5.45
CA GLY A 294 -15.44 -0.22 5.57
C GLY A 294 -14.09 -0.39 4.86
N ASN A 295 -13.70 0.54 3.98
CA ASN A 295 -12.52 0.39 3.12
C ASN A 295 -11.22 0.57 3.90
N PHE A 296 -10.16 -0.12 3.46
CA PHE A 296 -8.81 0.06 4.01
C PHE A 296 -8.08 1.16 3.24
N SER A 297 -8.52 2.40 3.46
CA SER A 297 -8.06 3.60 2.78
C SER A 297 -7.42 4.60 3.73
N ARG A 298 -6.65 5.54 3.16
CA ARG A 298 -6.09 6.70 3.87
C ARG A 298 -7.19 7.51 4.58
N SER A 299 -8.30 7.80 3.91
CA SER A 299 -9.40 8.58 4.47
C SER A 299 -10.00 8.00 5.76
N ASN A 300 -9.99 6.66 5.91
CA ASN A 300 -10.58 5.99 7.07
C ASN A 300 -9.57 5.75 8.21
N TRP A 301 -8.30 5.52 7.88
CA TRP A 301 -7.31 4.96 8.81
C TRP A 301 -6.08 5.84 9.05
N ALA A 302 -5.88 6.89 8.25
CA ALA A 302 -4.77 7.81 8.43
C ALA A 302 -5.00 8.79 9.61
N ASP A 303 -4.08 9.75 9.76
CA ASP A 303 -4.30 10.87 10.66
C ASP A 303 -5.50 11.67 10.19
N ARG A 304 -6.35 12.08 11.13
CA ARG A 304 -7.54 12.88 10.85
C ARG A 304 -7.72 13.97 11.88
N VAL A 305 -8.44 15.01 11.52
CA VAL A 305 -8.84 16.09 12.42
C VAL A 305 -10.31 15.89 12.74
N ASP A 306 -10.61 15.58 14.00
CA ASP A 306 -11.98 15.48 14.50
C ASP A 306 -12.30 16.77 15.28
N PHE A 307 -13.54 17.22 15.26
CA PHE A 307 -13.98 18.37 16.06
C PHE A 307 -14.50 17.88 17.41
N SER A 308 -13.83 18.24 18.50
CA SER A 308 -14.27 17.95 19.87
C SER A 308 -14.39 19.26 20.64
N GLU A 309 -15.54 19.52 21.25
CA GLU A 309 -15.79 20.75 22.04
C GLU A 309 -15.59 22.04 21.22
N GLY A 310 -15.94 21.99 19.92
CA GLY A 310 -15.80 23.14 19.01
C GLY A 310 -14.37 23.43 18.53
N ALA A 311 -13.37 22.66 18.99
CA ALA A 311 -11.98 22.81 18.55
C ALA A 311 -11.55 21.66 17.63
N PRO A 312 -10.78 21.94 16.55
CA PRO A 312 -10.17 20.90 15.74
C PRO A 312 -9.10 20.17 16.56
N LYS A 313 -9.25 18.85 16.68
CA LYS A 313 -8.32 17.98 17.40
C LYS A 313 -7.73 16.95 16.43
N LEU A 314 -6.41 16.98 16.27
CA LEU A 314 -5.69 15.96 15.52
C LEU A 314 -5.76 14.63 16.27
N ILE A 315 -6.17 13.58 15.56
CA ILE A 315 -6.10 12.19 15.99
C ILE A 315 -4.93 11.54 15.23
N PRO A 316 -3.74 11.44 15.85
CA PRO A 316 -2.54 10.92 15.21
C PRO A 316 -2.58 9.39 15.18
N SER A 317 -3.26 8.80 14.20
CA SER A 317 -3.35 7.34 14.04
C SER A 317 -2.08 6.78 13.38
N THR A 318 -1.67 7.35 12.26
CA THR A 318 -0.47 6.97 11.50
C THR A 318 0.79 7.58 12.08
N SER A 319 0.79 8.87 12.43
CA SER A 319 1.98 9.53 12.97
C SER A 319 2.41 8.96 14.33
N ALA A 320 1.47 8.52 15.17
CA ALA A 320 1.80 7.85 16.42
C ALA A 320 2.52 6.52 16.20
N ILE A 321 2.06 5.71 15.24
CA ILE A 321 2.71 4.44 14.86
C ILE A 321 4.06 4.71 14.21
N ALA A 322 4.14 5.66 13.27
CA ALA A 322 5.38 6.05 12.61
C ALA A 322 6.44 6.51 13.62
N ALA A 323 6.05 7.20 14.69
CA ALA A 323 6.96 7.58 15.78
C ALA A 323 7.54 6.37 16.54
N VAL A 324 6.81 5.25 16.61
CA VAL A 324 7.32 3.98 17.17
C VAL A 324 8.27 3.30 16.19
N VAL A 325 7.87 3.22 14.92
CA VAL A 325 8.68 2.61 13.84
C VAL A 325 10.02 3.33 13.68
N ASN A 326 10.04 4.66 13.77
CA ASN A 326 11.26 5.47 13.67
C ASN A 326 12.24 5.28 14.84
N LYS A 327 11.80 4.68 15.96
CA LYS A 327 12.67 4.37 17.11
C LYS A 327 13.25 2.95 17.04
N LEU A 328 12.88 2.16 16.04
CA LEU A 328 13.42 0.83 15.85
C LEU A 328 14.91 0.90 15.47
N LYS A 329 15.67 -0.08 15.94
CA LYS A 329 17.09 -0.25 15.64
C LYS A 329 17.27 -1.36 14.60
N ALA A 330 18.42 -1.42 13.95
CA ALA A 330 18.77 -2.46 12.97
C ALA A 330 18.44 -3.89 13.46
N GLU A 331 18.77 -4.19 14.72
CA GLU A 331 18.46 -5.50 15.32
C GLU A 331 16.95 -5.81 15.37
N HIS A 332 16.12 -4.80 15.64
CA HIS A 332 14.66 -4.97 15.63
C HIS A 332 14.17 -5.26 14.21
N TRP A 333 14.64 -4.49 13.23
CA TRP A 333 14.28 -4.68 11.82
C TRP A 333 14.62 -6.07 11.31
N ASN A 334 15.85 -6.54 11.58
CA ASN A 334 16.26 -7.87 11.19
C ASN A 334 15.32 -8.94 11.77
N LYS A 335 14.96 -8.82 13.06
CA LYS A 335 14.03 -9.78 13.70
C LYS A 335 12.62 -9.71 13.14
N ILE A 336 12.11 -8.51 12.84
CA ILE A 336 10.78 -8.31 12.26
C ILE A 336 10.70 -8.93 10.87
N ILE A 337 11.64 -8.60 9.98
CA ILE A 337 11.67 -9.13 8.61
C ILE A 337 11.93 -10.64 8.61
N THR A 338 12.79 -11.15 9.48
CA THR A 338 13.00 -12.60 9.64
C THR A 338 11.69 -13.31 10.02
N ALA A 339 10.96 -12.80 11.02
CA ALA A 339 9.68 -13.37 11.44
C ALA A 339 8.61 -13.29 10.34
N ALA A 340 8.59 -12.20 9.59
CA ALA A 340 7.72 -11.99 8.44
C ALA A 340 7.96 -13.01 7.32
N ARG A 341 9.22 -13.18 6.91
CA ARG A 341 9.63 -14.16 5.88
C ARG A 341 9.31 -15.59 6.31
N ALA A 342 9.56 -15.94 7.57
CA ALA A 342 9.17 -17.25 8.10
C ALA A 342 7.66 -17.49 8.03
N ALA A 343 6.85 -16.48 8.34
CA ALA A 343 5.39 -16.55 8.21
C ALA A 343 4.91 -16.60 6.74
N ALA A 344 5.66 -16.01 5.81
CA ALA A 344 5.39 -16.11 4.38
C ALA A 344 5.61 -17.55 3.86
N ILE A 345 6.73 -18.17 4.23
CA ILE A 345 7.04 -19.58 3.86
C ILE A 345 5.94 -20.53 4.36
N GLN A 346 5.57 -20.42 5.64
CA GLN A 346 4.51 -21.26 6.22
C GLN A 346 3.16 -21.13 5.52
N ARG A 347 2.90 -19.98 4.89
CA ARG A 347 1.66 -19.71 4.18
C ARG A 347 1.66 -20.34 2.79
N ASP A 348 2.80 -20.37 2.12
CA ASP A 348 2.96 -21.02 0.81
C ASP A 348 2.92 -22.56 0.94
N ASP A 349 3.42 -23.10 2.06
CA ASP A 349 3.39 -24.54 2.35
C ASP A 349 2.02 -25.05 2.81
N ALA A 350 1.14 -24.15 3.26
CA ALA A 350 -0.21 -24.56 3.65
C ALA A 350 -0.91 -25.08 2.39
N PRO A 351 -1.28 -26.38 2.32
CA PRO A 351 -1.97 -26.93 1.16
C PRO A 351 -3.16 -26.03 0.91
N CYS A 352 -3.33 -25.63 -0.35
CA CYS A 352 -4.33 -24.69 -0.82
C CYS A 352 -5.76 -25.20 -0.54
N GLY A 353 -6.13 -25.30 0.74
CA GLY A 353 -7.43 -25.69 1.23
C GLY A 353 -8.31 -24.49 1.02
N ARG A 354 -9.05 -24.54 -0.09
CA ARG A 354 -10.21 -23.73 -0.46
C ARG A 354 -10.21 -22.30 0.10
N ARG A 355 -10.02 -21.34 -0.79
CA ARG A 355 -10.42 -19.95 -0.55
C ARG A 355 -11.86 -19.97 0.02
N TYR A 356 -11.99 -19.69 1.31
CA TYR A 356 -13.28 -19.47 1.99
C TYR A 356 -13.77 -18.06 1.73
#